data_AF-A0A660TZ31-F1
#
_entry.id   AF-A0A660TZ31-F1
#
_cell.length_a   1.000
_cell.length_b   1.000
_cell.length_c   1.000
_cell.angle_alpha   90.00
_cell.angle_beta   90.00
_cell.angle_gamma   90.00
#
_symmetry.space_group_name_H-M   'P 1'
#
loop_
_entity.id
_entity.type
_entity.pdbx_description
1 polymer ?
#
loop_
_entity_poly.entity_id
_entity_poly.type
_entity_poly.pdbx_seq_one_letter_code
_entity_poly.pdbx_strand_id
1 'polypeptide(L)' 'MENNHYCLVLSGGGAKGVYHIGVWKALKELGIQVDAFIGNSIGAVISAFLAQGLDEVLEVIG' A
#
# COMPACT_ATOMS: atom_id res chain seq x y z
N MET A 1 23.37 5.23 6.14
CA MET A 1 21.99 5.01 6.61
C MET A 1 21.70 3.55 6.34
N GLU A 2 21.08 2.84 7.28
CA GLU A 2 20.74 1.43 7.12
C GLU A 2 19.74 1.29 5.96
N ASN A 3 20.07 0.51 4.93
CA ASN A 3 19.16 0.23 3.82
C ASN A 3 18.16 -0.85 4.28
N ASN A 4 17.11 -0.42 4.98
CA ASN A 4 16.06 -1.32 5.41
C ASN A 4 15.07 -1.53 4.27
N HIS A 5 14.95 -2.78 3.85
CA HIS A 5 13.99 -3.20 2.83
C HIS A 5 12.70 -3.67 3.49
N TYR A 6 11.59 -2.98 3.22
CA TYR A 6 10.29 -3.30 3.80
C TYR A 6 9.37 -3.98 2.79
N CYS A 7 8.60 -4.96 3.27
CA CYS A 7 7.47 -5.53 2.55
C CYS A 7 6.16 -5.12 3.24
N LEU A 8 5.27 -4.46 2.49
CA LEU A 8 3.96 -4.04 2.99
C LEU A 8 2.94 -5.15 2.77
N VAL A 9 2.38 -5.69 3.86
CA VAL A 9 1.41 -6.78 3.84
C VAL A 9 0.00 -6.24 4.14
N LEU A 10 -0.88 -6.29 3.15
CA LEU A 10 -2.25 -5.76 3.22
C LEU A 10 -3.27 -6.90 3.39
N SER A 11 -3.90 -6.96 4.55
CA SER A 11 -4.96 -7.94 4.82
C SER A 11 -6.22 -7.68 4.00
N GLY A 12 -7.09 -8.70 3.90
CA GLY A 12 -8.45 -8.53 3.39
C GLY A 12 -9.34 -7.79 4.39
N GLY A 13 -10.45 -7.22 3.91
CA GLY A 13 -11.38 -6.46 4.77
C GLY A 13 -12.63 -5.90 4.09
N GLY A 14 -12.95 -6.36 2.87
CA GLY A 14 -14.05 -5.82 2.07
C GLY A 14 -13.91 -4.31 1.87
N ALA A 15 -15.00 -3.57 2.07
CA ALA A 15 -15.00 -2.11 1.92
C ALA A 15 -13.99 -1.37 2.82
N LYS A 16 -13.64 -1.92 3.99
CA LYS A 16 -12.65 -1.32 4.89
C LYS A 16 -11.22 -1.36 4.34
N GLY A 17 -10.98 -2.12 3.26
CA GLY A 17 -9.69 -2.16 2.59
C GLY A 17 -9.22 -0.80 2.07
N VAL A 18 -10.14 0.14 1.82
CA VAL A 18 -9.82 1.51 1.40
C VAL A 18 -8.87 2.22 2.38
N TYR A 19 -8.89 1.87 3.67
CA TYR A 19 -7.99 2.45 4.67
C TYR A 19 -6.50 2.15 4.42
N HIS A 20 -6.19 1.10 3.67
CA HIS A 20 -4.80 0.79 3.28
C HIS A 20 -4.17 1.92 2.45
N ILE A 21 -4.98 2.71 1.72
CA ILE A 21 -4.50 3.82 0.92
C ILE A 21 -4.00 4.96 1.82
N GLY A 22 -4.72 5.25 2.90
CA GLY A 22 -4.27 6.21 3.93
C GLY A 22 -2.99 5.76 4.63
N VAL A 23 -2.85 4.45 4.91
CA VAL A 23 -1.61 3.88 5.45
C VAL A 23 -0.44 4.09 4.49
N TRP A 24 -0.65 3.84 3.18
CA TRP A 24 0.37 4.07 2.17
C TRP A 24 0.81 5.54 2.10
N LYS A 25 -0.15 6.48 2.11
CA LYS A 25 0.13 7.93 2.16
C LYS A 25 1.01 8.30 3.36
N ALA A 26 0.65 7.83 4.55
CA ALA A 26 1.43 8.09 5.76
C ALA A 26 2.86 7.51 5.71
N LEU A 27 3.04 6.31 5.16
CA LEU A 27 4.37 5.70 4.99
C LEU A 27 5.25 6.53 4.04
N LYS A 28 4.67 7.05 2.94
CA LYS A 28 5.37 7.96 2.01
C LYS A 28 5.79 9.27 2.70
N GLU A 29 4.89 9.89 3.46
CA GLU A 29 5.18 11.12 4.21
C GLU A 29 6.31 10.94 5.23
N LEU A 30 6.40 9.75 5.83
CA LEU A 30 7.47 9.38 6.75
C LEU A 30 8.79 8.99 6.06
N GLY A 31 8.82 8.94 4.73
CA GLY A 31 10.00 8.54 3.95
C GLY A 31 10.35 7.05 4.11
N ILE A 32 9.37 6.20 4.44
CA ILE A 32 9.58 4.76 4.56
C ILE A 32 9.57 4.13 3.17
N GLN A 33 10.71 3.56 2.77
CA GLN A 33 10.86 2.86 1.48
C GLN A 33 10.28 1.44 1.56
N VAL A 34 9.26 1.16 0.74
CA VAL A 34 8.68 -0.18 0.59
C VAL A 34 9.08 -0.74 -0.76
N ASP A 35 9.72 -1.91 -0.78
CA ASP A 35 10.23 -2.54 -2.00
C ASP A 35 9.34 -3.68 -2.51
N ALA A 36 8.42 -4.16 -1.67
CA ALA A 36 7.53 -5.27 -2.01
C ALA A 36 6.15 -5.11 -1.38
N PHE A 37 5.13 -5.62 -2.07
CA PHE A 37 3.75 -5.61 -1.62
C PHE A 37 3.17 -7.02 -1.66
N ILE A 38 2.47 -7.40 -0.60
CA ILE A 38 1.70 -8.65 -0.51
C ILE A 38 0.30 -8.28 -0.08
N GLY A 39 -0.72 -8.91 -0.67
CA GLY A 39 -2.10 -8.64 -0.26
C GLY A 39 -3.03 -9.83 -0.41
N ASN A 40 -4.14 -9.81 0.34
CA ASN A 40 -5.23 -10.78 0.26
C ASN A 40 -6.56 -10.07 -0.05
N SER A 41 -7.35 -10.61 -0.99
CA SER A 41 -8.66 -10.04 -1.38
C SER A 41 -8.53 -8.55 -1.79
N ILE A 42 -9.27 -7.63 -1.16
CA ILE A 42 -9.13 -6.19 -1.42
C ILE A 42 -7.70 -5.67 -1.19
N GLY A 43 -6.96 -6.25 -0.23
CA GLY A 43 -5.55 -5.94 -0.02
C GLY A 43 -4.70 -6.36 -1.21
N ALA A 44 -5.01 -7.48 -1.87
CA ALA A 44 -4.30 -7.93 -3.08
C ALA A 44 -4.50 -6.96 -4.25
N VAL A 45 -5.72 -6.44 -4.40
CA VAL A 45 -6.02 -5.42 -5.41
C VAL A 45 -5.18 -4.18 -5.14
N ILE A 46 -5.23 -3.61 -3.93
CA ILE A 46 -4.45 -2.42 -3.58
C ILE A 46 -2.95 -2.66 -3.75
N SER A 47 -2.41 -3.78 -3.26
CA SER A 47 -1.00 -4.16 -3.45
C SER A 47 -0.59 -4.20 -4.91
N ALA A 48 -1.46 -4.69 -5.81
CA ALA A 48 -1.16 -4.75 -7.24
C ALA A 48 -1.06 -3.36 -7.88
N PHE A 49 -1.88 -2.40 -7.46
CA PHE A 49 -1.78 -1.00 -7.92
C PHE A 49 -0.52 -0.33 -7.38
N LEU A 50 -0.23 -0.50 -6.08
CA LEU A 50 0.96 0.06 -5.45
C LEU A 50 2.26 -0.48 -6.09
N ALA A 51 2.31 -1.79 -6.36
CA ALA A 51 3.47 -2.42 -7.02
C ALA A 51 3.72 -1.91 -8.45
N GLN A 52 2.70 -1.37 -9.12
CA GLN A 52 2.80 -0.77 -10.45
C GLN A 52 3.08 0.75 -10.41
N GLY A 53 3.19 1.35 -9.22
CA GLY A 53 3.32 2.81 -9.09
C GLY A 53 2.04 3.56 -9.47
N LEU A 54 0.88 2.94 -9.33
CA LEU A 54 -0.44 3.51 -9.65
C LEU A 54 -1.15 4.02 -8.39
N ASP A 55 -0.41 4.52 -7.42
CA ASP A 55 -0.96 4.99 -6.15
C ASP A 55 -1.85 6.23 -6.32
N GLU A 56 -1.56 7.11 -7.29
CA GLU A 56 -2.42 8.25 -7.65
C GLU A 56 -3.85 7.83 -8.02
N VAL A 57 -4.01 6.68 -8.69
CA VAL A 57 -5.34 6.15 -9.05
C VAL A 57 -6.12 5.72 -7.81
N LEU A 58 -5.41 5.18 -6.80
CA LEU A 58 -6.02 4.79 -5.55
C LEU A 58 -6.48 6.01 -4.74
N GLU A 59 -5.78 7.14 -4.81
CA GLU A 59 -6.16 8.34 -4.05
C GLU A 59 -7.53 8.91 -4.44
N VAL A 60 -7.99 8.66 -5.67
CA VAL A 60 -9.31 9.10 -6.15
C VAL A 60 -10.45 8.37 -5.44
N ILE A 61 -10.19 7.15 -4.95
CA ILE A 61 -11.19 6.31 -4.28
C ILE A 61 -11.01 6.24 -2.75
N GLY A 62 -9.98 6.89 -2.20
CA GLY A 62 -9.66 6.92 -0.76
C GLY A 62 -8.37 7.65 -0.39
#